data_AF-A0A931WU45-F1
#
_entry.id   AF-A0A931WU45-F1
#
_cell.length_a   1.000
_cell.length_b   1.000
_cell.length_c   1.000
_cell.angle_alpha   90.00
_cell.angle_beta   90.00
_cell.angle_gamma   90.00
#
_symmetry.space_group_name_H-M   'P 1'
#
loop_
_entity.id
_entity.type
_entity.pdbx_description
1 polymer ?
#
loop_
_entity_poly.entity_id
_entity_poly.type
_entity_poly.pdbx_seq_one_letter_code
_entity_poly.pdbx_strand_id
1 'polypeptide(L)'
;MQHVEQALAIDGEVAEVHAAQGWLKAMNWDWSGAEQAFGRAITLDPDCSTARRGYSHLLIQLRRGPEALEQAKEAVSADPFSAMALAGLGSTLSALGRLDEALQQFRLAAQIDPNYRLVPFFTGWAYVENCKYDEALSHLKFALSRTPDSTMAIATLGYTLGLAGRRAEAQEQLNRLEEIARRRRVSPYDFALVYLGLGNREEALVQLEKAYAEHDDQLMYLTLEPYHSDLLPQPRYRELLKKVGLEK
;
A
#
# COMPACT_ATOMS: atom_id res chain seq x y z
N MET A 1 -13.50 9.32 -12.67
CA MET A 1 -14.90 9.17 -12.22
C MET A 1 -15.83 8.83 -13.37
N GLN A 2 -15.87 9.62 -14.45
CA GLN A 2 -16.81 9.46 -15.57
C GLN A 2 -16.80 8.07 -16.26
N HIS A 3 -15.65 7.40 -16.36
CA HIS A 3 -15.56 6.10 -17.04
C HIS A 3 -16.10 4.91 -16.23
N VAL A 4 -16.02 4.95 -14.89
CA VAL A 4 -16.58 3.89 -14.02
C VAL A 4 -18.11 4.03 -13.94
N GLU A 5 -18.61 5.27 -13.86
CA GLU A 5 -20.04 5.56 -13.92
C GLU A 5 -20.66 5.20 -15.28
N GLN A 6 -19.92 5.40 -16.38
CA GLN A 6 -20.34 4.96 -17.71
C GLN A 6 -20.31 3.43 -17.89
N ALA A 7 -19.35 2.73 -17.28
CA ALA A 7 -19.31 1.27 -17.31
C ALA A 7 -20.50 0.63 -16.57
N LEU A 8 -20.92 1.23 -15.45
CA LEU A 8 -22.13 0.81 -14.71
C LEU A 8 -23.43 0.96 -15.50
N ALA A 9 -23.46 1.84 -16.52
CA ALA A 9 -24.62 2.04 -17.37
C ALA A 9 -24.74 1.01 -18.50
N ILE A 10 -23.69 0.19 -18.74
CA ILE A 10 -23.64 -0.76 -19.85
C ILE A 10 -23.66 -2.20 -19.34
N ASP A 11 -23.03 -2.52 -18.21
CA ASP A 11 -23.05 -3.88 -17.65
C ASP A 11 -22.78 -3.92 -16.13
N GLY A 12 -23.81 -3.65 -15.33
CA GLY A 12 -23.75 -3.63 -13.86
C GLY A 12 -23.59 -5.00 -13.18
N GLU A 13 -23.41 -6.07 -13.95
CA GLU A 13 -23.26 -7.45 -13.48
C GLU A 13 -21.82 -7.99 -13.60
N VAL A 14 -20.86 -7.17 -14.04
CA VAL A 14 -19.46 -7.59 -14.15
C VAL A 14 -18.74 -7.44 -12.80
N ALA A 15 -18.18 -8.53 -12.28
CA ALA A 15 -17.51 -8.56 -10.98
C ALA A 15 -16.34 -7.56 -10.90
N GLU A 16 -15.58 -7.38 -11.97
CA GLU A 16 -14.45 -6.45 -12.04
C GLU A 16 -14.89 -4.99 -11.87
N VAL A 17 -16.09 -4.63 -12.32
CA VAL A 17 -16.63 -3.27 -12.14
C VAL A 17 -16.89 -3.02 -10.66
N HIS A 18 -17.52 -3.97 -9.97
CA HIS A 18 -17.74 -3.88 -8.52
C HIS A 18 -16.41 -3.91 -7.74
N ALA A 19 -15.42 -4.67 -8.20
CA ALA A 19 -14.08 -4.66 -7.60
C ALA A 19 -13.41 -3.28 -7.76
N ALA A 20 -13.51 -2.66 -8.93
CA ALA A 20 -12.99 -1.31 -9.17
C ALA A 20 -13.73 -0.26 -8.31
N GLN A 21 -15.05 -0.40 -8.13
CA GLN A 21 -15.82 0.43 -7.18
C GLN A 21 -15.34 0.25 -5.75
N GLY A 22 -15.02 -0.99 -5.33
CA GLY A 22 -14.46 -1.28 -4.01
C GLY A 22 -13.17 -0.50 -3.75
N TRP A 23 -12.26 -0.50 -4.72
CA TRP A 23 -11.04 0.31 -4.64
C TRP A 23 -11.32 1.80 -4.57
N LEU A 24 -12.19 2.32 -5.44
CA LEU A 24 -12.52 3.74 -5.44
C LEU A 24 -13.13 4.20 -4.11
N LYS A 25 -13.99 3.37 -3.52
CA LYS A 25 -14.59 3.66 -2.22
C LYS A 25 -13.56 3.62 -1.08
N ALA A 26 -12.66 2.63 -1.10
CA ALA A 26 -11.58 2.54 -0.12
C ALA A 26 -10.63 3.76 -0.19
N MET A 27 -10.30 4.23 -1.40
CA MET A 27 -9.49 5.43 -1.62
C MET A 27 -10.15 6.71 -1.10
N ASN A 28 -11.49 6.75 -1.02
CA ASN A 28 -12.26 7.86 -0.44
C ASN A 28 -12.67 7.61 1.03
N TRP A 29 -12.06 6.60 1.67
CA TRP A 29 -12.34 6.19 3.06
C TRP A 29 -13.80 5.76 3.33
N ASP A 30 -14.56 5.42 2.27
CA ASP A 30 -15.86 4.77 2.38
C ASP A 30 -15.65 3.26 2.60
N TRP A 31 -15.20 2.90 3.80
CA TRP A 31 -14.84 1.51 4.15
C TRP A 31 -16.01 0.55 4.02
N SER A 32 -17.20 0.96 4.48
CA SER A 32 -18.40 0.12 4.42
C SER A 32 -18.86 -0.07 2.99
N GLY A 33 -18.86 1.00 2.18
CA GLY A 33 -19.19 0.87 0.77
C GLY A 33 -18.15 0.04 0.01
N ALA A 34 -16.86 0.15 0.35
CA ALA A 34 -15.81 -0.65 -0.25
C ALA A 34 -16.02 -2.14 0.02
N GLU A 35 -16.33 -2.50 1.27
CA GLU A 35 -16.65 -3.88 1.67
C GLU A 35 -17.88 -4.40 0.93
N GLN A 36 -18.94 -3.61 0.82
CA GLN A 36 -20.15 -3.98 0.06
C GLN A 36 -19.84 -4.22 -1.42
N ALA A 37 -19.03 -3.36 -2.04
CA ALA A 37 -18.68 -3.49 -3.45
C ALA A 37 -17.81 -4.72 -3.72
N PHE A 38 -16.78 -4.97 -2.89
CA PHE A 38 -15.99 -6.20 -3.01
C PHE A 38 -16.83 -7.46 -2.75
N GLY A 39 -17.71 -7.44 -1.74
CA GLY A 39 -18.64 -8.54 -1.47
C GLY A 39 -19.59 -8.80 -2.63
N ARG A 40 -20.08 -7.74 -3.30
CA ARG A 40 -20.92 -7.88 -4.50
C ARG A 40 -20.13 -8.47 -5.67
N ALA A 41 -18.90 -8.03 -5.89
CA ALA A 41 -18.03 -8.60 -6.92
C ALA A 41 -17.82 -10.10 -6.72
N ILE A 42 -17.50 -10.54 -5.50
CA ILE A 42 -17.30 -11.95 -5.15
C ILE A 42 -18.60 -12.76 -5.24
N THR A 43 -19.76 -12.13 -5.00
CA THR A 43 -21.07 -12.79 -5.17
C THR A 43 -21.41 -13.02 -6.65
N LEU A 44 -21.05 -12.06 -7.52
CA LEU A 44 -21.26 -12.16 -8.97
C LEU A 44 -20.32 -13.18 -9.61
N ASP A 45 -19.07 -13.18 -9.19
CA ASP A 45 -18.07 -14.16 -9.60
C ASP A 45 -17.17 -14.56 -8.42
N PRO A 46 -17.41 -15.75 -7.84
CA PRO A 46 -16.57 -16.29 -6.78
C PRO A 46 -15.12 -16.53 -7.22
N ASP A 47 -14.80 -16.63 -8.51
CA ASP A 47 -13.43 -16.83 -8.99
C ASP A 47 -12.79 -15.51 -9.45
N CYS A 48 -13.41 -14.35 -9.15
CA CYS A 48 -12.81 -13.05 -9.44
C CYS A 48 -11.61 -12.76 -8.53
N SER A 49 -10.42 -13.20 -8.96
CA SER A 49 -9.15 -13.01 -8.25
C SER A 49 -8.89 -11.55 -7.88
N THR A 50 -9.20 -10.61 -8.77
CA THR A 50 -9.05 -9.17 -8.53
C THR A 50 -9.93 -8.67 -7.39
N ALA A 51 -11.18 -9.13 -7.30
CA ALA A 51 -12.10 -8.77 -6.22
C ALA A 51 -11.63 -9.30 -4.88
N ARG A 52 -11.24 -10.58 -4.83
CA ARG A 52 -10.73 -11.22 -3.61
C ARG A 52 -9.44 -10.57 -3.11
N ARG A 53 -8.52 -10.23 -4.01
CA ARG A 53 -7.30 -9.49 -3.68
C ARG A 53 -7.62 -8.11 -3.11
N GLY A 54 -8.55 -7.38 -3.73
CA GLY A 54 -9.01 -6.08 -3.24
C GLY A 54 -9.69 -6.18 -1.87
N TYR A 55 -10.49 -7.23 -1.66
CA TYR A 55 -11.15 -7.45 -0.39
C TYR A 55 -10.16 -7.79 0.73
N SER A 56 -9.19 -8.67 0.46
CA SER A 56 -8.09 -8.94 1.39
C SER A 56 -7.40 -7.66 1.82
N HIS A 57 -7.08 -6.82 0.84
CA HIS A 57 -6.38 -5.57 1.09
C HIS A 57 -7.20 -4.61 1.98
N LEU A 58 -8.50 -4.48 1.74
CA LEU A 58 -9.40 -3.72 2.59
C LEU A 58 -9.43 -4.29 4.03
N LEU A 59 -9.56 -5.60 4.16
CA LEU A 59 -9.62 -6.28 5.45
C LEU A 59 -8.35 -6.07 6.29
N ILE A 60 -7.18 -5.98 5.64
CA ILE A 60 -5.94 -5.58 6.30
C ILE A 60 -6.04 -4.18 6.91
N GLN A 61 -6.54 -3.17 6.18
CA GLN A 61 -6.71 -1.81 6.73
C GLN A 61 -7.70 -1.78 7.89
N LEU A 62 -8.73 -2.62 7.83
CA LEU A 62 -9.72 -2.78 8.90
C LEU A 62 -9.25 -3.67 10.06
N ARG A 63 -7.97 -4.09 10.06
CA ARG A 63 -7.35 -4.98 11.05
C ARG A 63 -8.06 -6.33 11.22
N ARG A 64 -8.66 -6.85 10.15
CA ARG A 64 -9.31 -8.17 10.05
C ARG A 64 -8.39 -9.19 9.38
N GLY A 65 -7.22 -9.40 10.00
CA GLY A 65 -6.12 -10.17 9.44
C GLY A 65 -6.44 -11.62 9.01
N PRO A 66 -7.11 -12.43 9.85
CA PRO A 66 -7.47 -13.80 9.48
C PRO A 66 -8.35 -13.87 8.23
N GLU A 67 -9.36 -13.01 8.14
CA GLU A 67 -10.27 -12.94 6.98
C GLU A 67 -9.53 -12.43 5.74
N ALA A 68 -8.63 -11.45 5.90
CA ALA A 68 -7.81 -10.96 4.80
C ALA A 68 -6.95 -12.09 4.19
N LEU A 69 -6.28 -12.86 5.03
CA LEU A 69 -5.46 -13.98 4.59
C LEU A 69 -6.27 -15.04 3.83
N GLU A 70 -7.48 -15.33 4.27
CA GLU A 70 -8.39 -16.24 3.56
C GLU A 70 -8.70 -15.71 2.15
N GLN A 71 -9.13 -14.45 2.03
CA GLN A 71 -9.42 -13.85 0.73
C GLN A 71 -8.19 -13.79 -0.19
N ALA A 72 -7.00 -13.53 0.35
CA ALA A 72 -5.77 -13.54 -0.43
C ALA A 72 -5.41 -14.94 -0.96
N LYS A 73 -5.63 -15.99 -0.16
CA LYS A 73 -5.41 -17.38 -0.59
C LYS A 73 -6.42 -17.78 -1.66
N GLU A 74 -7.69 -17.43 -1.48
CA GLU A 74 -8.73 -17.66 -2.49
C GLU A 74 -8.44 -16.90 -3.79
N ALA A 75 -7.89 -15.68 -3.72
CA ALA A 75 -7.45 -14.94 -4.91
C ALA A 75 -6.35 -15.69 -5.71
N VAL A 76 -5.40 -16.32 -5.01
CA VAL A 76 -4.36 -17.16 -5.64
C VAL A 76 -4.94 -18.48 -6.13
N SER A 77 -5.91 -19.08 -5.43
CA SER A 77 -6.58 -20.30 -5.87
C SER A 77 -7.35 -20.10 -7.18
N ALA A 78 -8.01 -18.94 -7.31
CA ALA A 78 -8.75 -18.57 -8.51
C ALA A 78 -7.84 -18.27 -9.71
N ASP A 79 -6.65 -17.71 -9.49
CA ASP A 79 -5.65 -17.48 -10.54
C ASP A 79 -4.22 -17.77 -10.05
N PRO A 80 -3.78 -19.05 -10.08
CA PRO A 80 -2.48 -19.46 -9.55
C PRO A 80 -1.28 -18.93 -10.33
N PHE A 81 -1.49 -18.48 -11.56
CA PHE A 81 -0.45 -17.97 -12.45
C PHE A 81 -0.48 -16.44 -12.57
N SER A 82 -1.20 -15.76 -11.68
CA SER A 82 -1.20 -14.32 -11.59
C SER A 82 -0.11 -13.83 -10.63
N ALA A 83 0.90 -13.16 -11.20
CA ALA A 83 1.89 -12.42 -10.41
C ALA A 83 1.24 -11.37 -9.50
N MET A 84 0.09 -10.80 -9.92
CA MET A 84 -0.68 -9.85 -9.13
C MET A 84 -1.35 -10.53 -7.92
N ALA A 85 -1.93 -11.72 -8.09
CA ALA A 85 -2.54 -12.47 -6.99
C ALA A 85 -1.48 -12.92 -5.96
N LEU A 86 -0.37 -13.50 -6.45
CA LEU A 86 0.76 -13.91 -5.61
C LEU A 86 1.37 -12.74 -4.82
N ALA A 87 1.60 -11.60 -5.47
CA ALA A 87 2.06 -10.39 -4.78
C ALA A 87 1.03 -9.85 -3.78
N GLY A 88 -0.27 -9.97 -4.06
CA GLY A 88 -1.33 -9.62 -3.12
C GLY A 88 -1.30 -10.49 -1.86
N LEU A 89 -1.12 -11.80 -2.02
CA LEU A 89 -0.92 -12.71 -0.89
C LEU A 89 0.36 -12.38 -0.13
N GLY A 90 1.46 -12.12 -0.83
CA GLY A 90 2.72 -11.69 -0.22
C GLY A 90 2.55 -10.42 0.63
N SER A 91 1.87 -9.39 0.10
CA SER A 91 1.59 -8.15 0.83
C SER A 91 0.72 -8.39 2.07
N THR A 92 -0.30 -9.26 1.95
CA THR A 92 -1.16 -9.65 3.07
C THR A 92 -0.36 -10.37 4.16
N LEU A 93 0.51 -11.31 3.77
CA LEU A 93 1.40 -12.02 4.70
C LEU A 93 2.38 -11.05 5.39
N SER A 94 2.93 -10.08 4.64
CA SER A 94 3.83 -9.06 5.18
C SER A 94 3.16 -8.24 6.28
N ALA A 95 1.96 -7.72 6.00
CA ALA A 95 1.16 -6.95 6.97
C ALA A 95 0.78 -7.76 8.22
N LEU A 96 0.79 -9.10 8.14
CA LEU A 96 0.56 -10.01 9.26
C LEU A 96 1.86 -10.47 9.96
N GLY A 97 3.01 -9.89 9.59
CA GLY A 97 4.33 -10.23 10.13
C GLY A 97 4.89 -11.58 9.66
N ARG A 98 4.26 -12.23 8.66
CA ARG A 98 4.68 -13.53 8.12
C ARG A 98 5.68 -13.35 6.98
N LEU A 99 6.79 -12.69 7.30
CA LEU A 99 7.73 -12.14 6.32
C LEU A 99 8.40 -13.22 5.44
N ASP A 100 8.77 -14.37 6.00
CA ASP A 100 9.40 -15.44 5.22
C ASP A 100 8.44 -16.01 4.16
N GLU A 101 7.15 -16.17 4.52
CA GLU A 101 6.12 -16.61 3.58
C GLU A 101 5.81 -15.53 2.55
N ALA A 102 5.79 -14.25 2.95
CA ALA A 102 5.63 -13.12 2.03
C ALA A 102 6.73 -13.11 0.96
N LEU A 103 8.00 -13.24 1.38
CA LEU A 103 9.16 -13.30 0.49
C LEU A 103 9.11 -14.50 -0.47
N GLN A 104 8.56 -15.64 -0.05
CA GLN A 104 8.31 -16.77 -0.94
C GLN A 104 7.29 -16.42 -2.03
N GLN A 105 6.18 -15.79 -1.67
CA GLN A 105 5.15 -15.39 -2.64
C GLN A 105 5.65 -14.33 -3.61
N PHE A 106 6.43 -13.34 -3.14
CA PHE A 106 7.07 -12.36 -4.04
C PHE A 106 8.07 -13.00 -5.00
N ARG A 107 8.83 -14.00 -4.56
CA ARG A 107 9.73 -14.77 -5.43
C ARG A 107 8.95 -15.51 -6.52
N LEU A 108 7.82 -16.15 -6.17
CA LEU A 108 6.96 -16.80 -7.16
C LEU A 108 6.37 -15.78 -8.14
N ALA A 109 5.87 -14.65 -7.65
CA ALA A 109 5.35 -13.58 -8.50
C ALA A 109 6.41 -13.07 -9.51
N ALA A 110 7.67 -12.90 -9.07
CA ALA A 110 8.78 -12.51 -9.94
C ALA A 110 9.15 -13.57 -10.98
N GLN A 111 8.95 -14.87 -10.68
CA GLN A 111 9.18 -15.96 -11.63
C GLN A 111 8.09 -16.00 -12.71
N ILE A 112 6.84 -15.72 -12.32
CA ILE A 112 5.69 -15.68 -13.22
C ILE A 112 5.75 -14.46 -14.15
N ASP A 113 5.95 -13.26 -13.60
CA ASP A 113 6.11 -12.03 -14.37
C ASP A 113 7.29 -11.21 -13.84
N PRO A 114 8.47 -11.36 -14.46
CA PRO A 114 9.66 -10.56 -14.13
C PRO A 114 9.48 -9.05 -14.34
N ASN A 115 8.48 -8.63 -15.13
CA ASN A 115 8.22 -7.23 -15.44
C ASN A 115 7.15 -6.62 -14.52
N TYR A 116 6.58 -7.39 -13.59
CA TYR A 116 5.58 -6.87 -12.67
C TYR A 116 6.23 -5.90 -11.66
N ARG A 117 6.07 -4.60 -11.95
CA ARG A 117 6.86 -3.52 -11.34
C ARG A 117 6.68 -3.37 -9.82
N LEU A 118 5.59 -3.90 -9.26
CA LEU A 118 5.33 -3.81 -7.82
C LEU A 118 6.08 -4.87 -7.01
N VAL A 119 6.52 -5.98 -7.62
CA VAL A 119 7.19 -7.06 -6.88
C VAL A 119 8.51 -6.61 -6.24
N PRO A 120 9.44 -5.92 -6.95
CA PRO A 120 10.65 -5.40 -6.32
C PRO A 120 10.38 -4.41 -5.18
N PHE A 121 9.33 -3.60 -5.32
CA PHE A 121 8.90 -2.67 -4.28
C PHE A 121 8.42 -3.42 -3.03
N PHE A 122 7.46 -4.34 -3.16
CA PHE A 122 6.95 -5.12 -2.03
C PHE A 122 8.03 -5.99 -1.37
N THR A 123 8.96 -6.51 -2.17
CA THR A 123 10.12 -7.27 -1.65
C THR A 123 11.03 -6.37 -0.82
N GLY A 124 11.34 -5.17 -1.33
CA GLY A 124 12.09 -4.16 -0.59
C GLY A 124 11.42 -3.81 0.73
N TRP A 125 10.11 -3.53 0.69
CA TRP A 125 9.31 -3.23 1.88
C TRP A 125 9.33 -4.36 2.92
N ALA A 126 9.14 -5.61 2.51
CA ALA A 126 9.19 -6.75 3.42
C ALA A 126 10.58 -6.93 4.07
N TYR A 127 11.66 -6.58 3.37
CA TYR A 127 12.99 -6.55 3.98
C TYR A 127 13.16 -5.41 4.98
N VAL A 128 12.52 -4.25 4.77
CA VAL A 128 12.46 -3.17 5.77
C VAL A 128 11.77 -3.67 7.04
N GLU A 129 10.61 -4.30 6.91
CA GLU A 129 9.86 -4.89 8.04
C GLU A 129 10.65 -5.98 8.75
N ASN A 130 11.58 -6.65 8.05
CA ASN A 130 12.48 -7.66 8.62
C ASN A 130 13.79 -7.07 9.18
N CYS A 131 13.92 -5.74 9.26
CA CYS A 131 15.14 -5.03 9.67
C CYS A 131 16.40 -5.37 8.82
N LYS A 132 16.20 -5.91 7.61
CA LYS A 132 17.27 -6.28 6.66
C LYS A 132 17.50 -5.15 5.68
N TYR A 133 18.06 -4.06 6.20
CA TYR A 133 18.10 -2.79 5.46
C TYR A 133 18.98 -2.84 4.21
N ASP A 134 20.10 -3.55 4.22
CA ASP A 134 20.98 -3.62 3.04
C ASP A 134 20.30 -4.34 1.86
N GLU A 135 19.61 -5.46 2.12
CA GLU A 135 18.79 -6.16 1.14
C GLU A 135 17.64 -5.27 0.64
N ALA A 136 16.93 -4.59 1.55
CA ALA A 136 15.88 -3.65 1.19
C ALA A 136 16.39 -2.55 0.24
N LEU A 137 17.54 -1.92 0.56
CA LEU A 137 18.16 -0.87 -0.24
C LEU A 137 18.52 -1.37 -1.66
N SER A 138 19.01 -2.60 -1.79
CA SER A 138 19.30 -3.21 -3.10
C SER A 138 18.04 -3.32 -3.96
N HIS A 139 16.95 -3.86 -3.40
CA HIS A 139 15.68 -4.02 -4.11
C HIS A 139 15.03 -2.68 -4.47
N LEU A 140 15.07 -1.69 -3.57
CA LEU A 140 14.52 -0.35 -3.80
C LEU A 140 15.32 0.41 -4.88
N LYS A 141 16.65 0.31 -4.87
CA LYS A 141 17.50 0.86 -5.94
C LYS A 141 17.20 0.19 -7.28
N PHE A 142 16.98 -1.12 -7.31
CA PHE A 142 16.55 -1.81 -8.52
C PHE A 142 15.19 -1.32 -9.01
N ALA A 143 14.20 -1.16 -8.13
CA ALA A 143 12.90 -0.60 -8.48
C ALA A 143 13.02 0.81 -9.09
N LEU A 144 13.84 1.67 -8.49
CA LEU A 144 14.13 3.01 -9.00
C LEU A 144 14.90 3.00 -10.33
N SER A 145 15.75 2.01 -10.59
CA SER A 145 16.39 1.88 -11.91
C SER A 145 15.38 1.64 -13.04
N ARG A 146 14.21 1.09 -12.71
CA ARG A 146 13.11 0.80 -13.65
C ARG A 146 12.10 1.93 -13.74
N THR A 147 11.83 2.59 -12.62
CA THR A 147 10.96 3.76 -12.55
C THR A 147 11.64 4.85 -11.72
N PRO A 148 12.52 5.67 -12.33
CA PRO A 148 13.34 6.64 -11.60
C PRO A 148 12.50 7.57 -10.74
N ASP A 149 11.42 8.13 -11.27
CA ASP A 149 10.61 9.12 -10.57
C ASP A 149 9.45 8.48 -9.78
N SER A 150 9.55 7.22 -9.37
CA SER A 150 8.55 6.63 -8.47
C SER A 150 8.67 7.26 -7.08
N THR A 151 7.74 8.16 -6.72
CA THR A 151 7.77 8.89 -5.43
C THR A 151 7.66 7.93 -4.25
N MET A 152 6.80 6.93 -4.37
CA MET A 152 6.66 5.84 -3.40
C MET A 152 8.00 5.10 -3.19
N ALA A 153 8.71 4.73 -4.26
CA ALA A 153 10.00 4.05 -4.12
C ALA A 153 11.10 4.97 -3.58
N ILE A 154 11.07 6.27 -3.90
CA ILE A 154 11.97 7.28 -3.32
C ILE A 154 11.70 7.44 -1.82
N ALA A 155 10.44 7.53 -1.43
CA ALA A 155 10.02 7.68 -0.04
C ALA A 155 10.41 6.46 0.81
N THR A 156 10.14 5.25 0.30
CA THR A 156 10.58 4.03 0.97
C THR A 156 12.10 3.93 1.03
N LEU A 157 12.83 4.32 -0.02
CA LEU A 157 14.29 4.39 0.03
C LEU A 157 14.78 5.35 1.12
N GLY A 158 14.20 6.54 1.19
CA GLY A 158 14.53 7.54 2.22
C GLY A 158 14.26 7.03 3.64
N TYR A 159 13.11 6.38 3.84
CA TYR A 159 12.76 5.73 5.11
C TYR A 159 13.79 4.67 5.51
N THR A 160 14.09 3.73 4.61
CA THR A 160 15.07 2.66 4.84
C THR A 160 16.46 3.20 5.14
N LEU A 161 16.90 4.23 4.41
CA LEU A 161 18.19 4.89 4.67
C LEU A 161 18.23 5.52 6.06
N GLY A 162 17.12 6.13 6.49
CA GLY A 162 16.98 6.69 7.83
C GLY A 162 17.11 5.63 8.92
N LEU A 163 16.38 4.51 8.79
CA LEU A 163 16.48 3.36 9.70
C LEU A 163 17.88 2.73 9.73
N ALA A 164 18.57 2.69 8.59
CA ALA A 164 19.95 2.22 8.48
C ALA A 164 20.98 3.23 9.03
N GLY A 165 20.56 4.36 9.60
CA GLY A 165 21.43 5.40 10.15
C GLY A 165 22.08 6.31 9.09
N ARG A 166 21.76 6.13 7.81
CA ARG A 166 22.30 6.87 6.66
C ARG A 166 21.54 8.18 6.44
N ARG A 167 21.51 9.01 7.48
CA ARG A 167 20.68 10.24 7.56
C ARG A 167 20.89 11.22 6.41
N ALA A 168 22.14 11.44 5.98
CA ALA A 168 22.44 12.36 4.88
C ALA A 168 21.79 11.89 3.56
N GLU A 169 21.87 10.60 3.25
CA GLU A 169 21.27 10.04 2.04
C GLU A 169 19.75 9.97 2.10
N ALA A 170 19.17 9.78 3.30
CA ALA A 170 17.74 9.92 3.52
C ALA A 170 17.25 11.35 3.25
N GLN A 171 18.02 12.36 3.70
CA GLN A 171 17.73 13.77 3.40
C GLN A 171 17.82 14.08 1.90
N GLU A 172 18.74 13.45 1.17
CA GLU A 172 18.78 13.57 -0.29
C GLU A 172 17.48 13.07 -0.95
N GLN A 173 16.84 12.04 -0.39
CA GLN A 173 15.55 11.57 -0.91
C GLN A 173 14.42 12.57 -0.67
N LEU A 174 14.41 13.28 0.47
CA LEU A 174 13.49 14.41 0.68
C LEU A 174 13.70 15.50 -0.37
N ASN A 175 14.94 15.92 -0.59
CA ASN A 175 15.27 16.94 -1.59
C ASN A 175 14.80 16.52 -2.99
N ARG A 176 14.92 15.23 -3.30
CA ARG A 176 14.45 14.67 -4.56
C ARG A 176 12.93 14.69 -4.68
N LEU A 177 12.19 14.35 -3.62
CA LEU A 177 10.73 14.48 -3.59
C LEU A 177 10.30 15.95 -3.77
N GLU A 178 11.00 16.89 -3.15
CA GLU A 178 10.75 18.33 -3.32
C GLU A 178 11.00 18.80 -4.77
N GLU A 179 12.07 18.32 -5.42
CA GLU A 179 12.33 18.64 -6.82
C GLU A 179 11.20 18.13 -7.74
N ILE A 180 10.72 16.91 -7.50
CA ILE A 180 9.59 16.35 -8.24
C ILE A 180 8.32 17.17 -7.95
N ALA A 181 8.11 17.58 -6.70
CA ALA A 181 6.95 18.37 -6.27
C ALA A 181 6.87 19.75 -6.95
N ARG A 182 8.00 20.31 -7.41
CA ARG A 182 8.01 21.55 -8.22
C ARG A 182 7.44 21.36 -9.62
N ARG A 183 7.37 20.11 -10.12
CA ARG A 183 6.98 19.79 -11.50
C ARG A 183 5.62 19.10 -11.57
N ARG A 184 5.23 18.34 -10.54
CA ARG A 184 3.95 17.63 -10.45
C ARG A 184 3.55 17.37 -9.00
N ARG A 185 2.29 16.98 -8.77
CA ARG A 185 1.82 16.57 -7.44
C ARG A 185 2.65 15.39 -6.91
N VAL A 186 3.05 15.48 -5.65
CA VAL A 186 3.64 14.40 -4.84
C VAL A 186 2.81 14.30 -3.58
N SER A 187 2.48 13.08 -3.16
CA SER A 187 1.70 12.86 -1.94
C SER A 187 2.45 13.39 -0.71
N PRO A 188 1.82 14.17 0.19
CA PRO A 188 2.41 14.48 1.49
C PRO A 188 2.73 13.22 2.31
N TYR A 189 2.01 12.12 2.09
CA TYR A 189 2.28 10.83 2.74
C TYR A 189 3.69 10.31 2.39
N ASP A 190 4.15 10.47 1.15
CA ASP A 190 5.51 10.08 0.74
C ASP A 190 6.58 10.87 1.54
N PHE A 191 6.34 12.15 1.83
CA PHE A 191 7.25 12.94 2.67
C PHE A 191 7.21 12.50 4.13
N ALA A 192 6.01 12.23 4.67
CA ALA A 192 5.83 11.76 6.04
C ALA A 192 6.66 10.49 6.30
N LEU A 193 6.70 9.58 5.33
CA LEU A 193 7.43 8.33 5.42
C LEU A 193 8.94 8.56 5.59
N VAL A 194 9.53 9.49 4.83
CA VAL A 194 10.96 9.79 4.97
C VAL A 194 11.26 10.48 6.29
N TYR A 195 10.40 11.41 6.72
CA TYR A 195 10.55 12.06 8.03
C TYR A 195 10.51 11.06 9.19
N LEU A 196 9.65 10.04 9.13
CA LEU A 196 9.67 8.96 10.11
C LEU A 196 11.02 8.24 10.16
N GLY A 197 11.59 7.91 9.00
CA GLY A 197 12.89 7.23 8.94
C GLY A 197 14.03 8.09 9.51
N LEU A 198 13.92 9.41 9.39
CA LEU A 198 14.86 10.36 10.01
C LEU A 198 14.65 10.55 11.53
N GLY A 199 13.54 10.04 12.08
CA GLY A 199 13.13 10.24 13.47
C GLY A 199 12.37 11.54 13.72
N ASN A 200 11.99 12.26 12.66
CA ASN A 200 11.35 13.57 12.69
C ASN A 200 9.82 13.41 12.77
N ARG A 201 9.33 13.01 13.95
CA ARG A 201 7.90 12.65 14.15
C ARG A 201 6.95 13.83 13.95
N GLU A 202 7.34 15.03 14.36
CA GLU A 202 6.48 16.22 14.22
C GLU A 202 6.26 16.59 12.75
N GLU A 203 7.33 16.59 11.95
CA GLU A 203 7.27 16.83 10.52
C GLU A 203 6.46 15.74 9.80
N ALA A 204 6.61 14.48 10.21
CA ALA A 204 5.78 13.40 9.70
C ALA A 204 4.29 13.64 9.97
N LEU A 205 3.91 14.03 11.19
CA LEU A 205 2.52 14.36 11.53
C LEU A 205 1.97 15.53 10.71
N VAL A 206 2.77 16.60 10.54
CA VAL A 206 2.38 17.74 9.70
C VAL A 206 2.11 17.31 8.27
N GLN A 207 2.94 16.44 7.70
CA GLN A 207 2.72 15.92 6.35
C GLN A 207 1.48 15.02 6.26
N LEU A 208 1.19 14.20 7.28
CA LEU A 208 -0.03 13.38 7.31
C LEU A 208 -1.31 14.23 7.44
N GLU A 209 -1.27 15.30 8.23
CA GLU A 209 -2.38 16.27 8.32
C GLU A 209 -2.60 17.01 6.99
N LYS A 210 -1.51 17.32 6.28
CA LYS A 210 -1.57 17.86 4.93
C LYS A 210 -2.17 16.85 3.95
N ALA A 211 -1.75 15.58 3.99
CA ALA A 211 -2.35 14.51 3.20
C ALA A 211 -3.86 14.39 3.47
N TYR A 212 -4.28 14.56 4.72
CA TYR A 212 -5.70 14.53 5.08
C TYR A 212 -6.46 15.72 4.45
N ALA A 213 -5.91 16.93 4.56
CA ALA A 213 -6.50 18.12 3.97
C ALA A 213 -6.60 18.04 2.43
N GLU A 214 -5.68 17.32 1.79
CA GLU A 214 -5.65 17.10 0.34
C GLU A 214 -6.45 15.87 -0.13
N HIS A 215 -7.15 15.20 0.80
CA HIS A 215 -7.87 13.94 0.58
C HIS A 215 -7.02 12.88 -0.14
N ASP A 216 -5.79 12.70 0.36
CA ASP A 216 -4.83 11.78 -0.21
C ASP A 216 -5.21 10.32 0.09
N ASP A 217 -5.35 9.53 -0.98
CA ASP A 217 -5.81 8.14 -0.90
C ASP A 217 -4.83 7.24 -0.13
N GLN A 218 -3.54 7.61 -0.06
CA GLN A 218 -2.55 6.84 0.70
C GLN A 218 -2.80 6.83 2.21
N LEU A 219 -3.64 7.72 2.75
CA LEU A 219 -4.06 7.64 4.15
C LEU A 219 -4.85 6.36 4.49
N MET A 220 -5.29 5.60 3.48
CA MET A 220 -5.85 4.28 3.73
C MET A 220 -4.87 3.31 4.39
N TYR A 221 -3.57 3.60 4.34
CA TYR A 221 -2.50 2.77 4.89
C TYR A 221 -2.07 3.15 6.31
N LEU A 222 -2.72 4.13 6.96
CA LEU A 222 -2.28 4.62 8.26
C LEU A 222 -2.20 3.51 9.32
N THR A 223 -3.04 2.47 9.25
CA THR A 223 -3.05 1.34 10.18
C THR A 223 -1.90 0.35 9.99
N LEU A 224 -1.10 0.52 8.94
CA LEU A 224 0.08 -0.29 8.66
C LEU A 224 1.35 0.31 9.27
N GLU A 225 2.35 -0.54 9.44
CA GLU A 225 3.69 -0.07 9.74
C GLU A 225 4.23 0.81 8.60
N PRO A 226 5.15 1.75 8.87
CA PRO A 226 5.65 2.12 10.20
C PRO A 226 4.78 3.13 10.95
N TYR A 227 3.77 3.71 10.28
CA TYR A 227 2.95 4.78 10.86
C TYR A 227 2.25 4.35 12.13
N HIS A 228 1.76 3.12 12.16
CA HIS A 228 1.00 2.64 13.30
C HIS A 228 1.85 2.57 14.57
N SER A 229 2.96 1.83 14.61
CA SER A 229 3.73 1.71 15.86
C SER A 229 4.37 3.04 16.32
N ASP A 230 4.93 3.81 15.39
CA ASP A 230 5.71 5.02 15.72
C ASP A 230 4.84 6.21 16.14
N LEU A 231 3.63 6.32 15.58
CA LEU A 231 2.77 7.49 15.79
C LEU A 231 1.52 7.20 16.63
N LEU A 232 1.14 5.94 16.90
CA LEU A 232 -0.04 5.62 17.72
C LEU A 232 -0.07 6.30 19.10
N PRO A 233 1.07 6.50 19.81
CA PRO A 233 1.06 7.26 21.06
C PRO A 233 0.70 8.75 20.91
N GLN A 234 0.76 9.31 19.70
CA GLN A 234 0.54 10.73 19.43
C GLN A 234 -0.97 11.03 19.30
N PRO A 235 -1.54 11.94 20.10
CA PRO A 235 -2.97 12.26 20.02
C PRO A 235 -3.42 12.74 18.63
N ARG A 236 -2.58 13.52 17.94
CA ARG A 236 -2.82 14.03 16.57
C ARG A 236 -2.99 12.90 15.55
N TYR A 237 -2.20 11.83 15.67
CA TYR A 237 -2.31 10.69 14.78
C TYR A 237 -3.57 9.86 15.05
N ARG A 238 -3.98 9.68 16.32
CA ARG A 238 -5.27 9.04 16.63
C ARG A 238 -6.46 9.86 16.14
N GLU A 239 -6.37 11.18 16.18
CA GLU A 239 -7.36 12.06 15.58
C GLU A 239 -7.43 11.86 14.05
N LEU A 240 -6.30 11.71 13.37
CA LEU A 240 -6.27 11.36 11.95
C LEU A 240 -6.94 10.01 11.68
N LEU A 241 -6.62 8.96 12.44
CA LEU A 241 -7.28 7.66 12.31
C LEU A 241 -8.81 7.75 12.43
N LYS A 242 -9.31 8.56 13.37
CA LYS A 242 -10.75 8.83 13.51
C LYS A 242 -11.33 9.58 12.33
N LYS A 243 -10.64 10.62 11.86
CA LYS A 243 -11.05 11.44 10.71
C LYS A 243 -11.15 10.64 9.42
N VAL A 244 -10.29 9.64 9.23
CA VAL A 244 -10.34 8.72 8.09
C VAL A 244 -11.16 7.45 8.40
N GLY A 245 -11.81 7.33 9.56
CA GLY A 245 -12.69 6.21 9.89
C GLY A 245 -12.00 4.87 10.19
N LEU A 246 -10.69 4.87 10.45
CA LEU A 246 -9.90 3.68 10.81
C LEU A 246 -9.83 3.44 12.34
N GLU A 247 -10.31 4.39 13.14
CA GLU A 247 -10.48 4.28 14.59
C GLU A 247 -11.82 4.88 15.02
N LYS A 248 -12.42 4.35 16.10
CA LYS A 248 -13.67 4.85 16.70
C LYS A 248 -13.41 5.89 17.80
#